data_AF-A0A0R3TWX8-F1
#
_entry.id   AF-A0A0R3TWX8-F1
#
_cell.length_a   1.000
_cell.length_b   1.000
_cell.length_c   1.000
_cell.angle_alpha   90.00
_cell.angle_beta   90.00
_cell.angle_gamma   90.00
#
_symmetry.space_group_name_H-M   'P 1'
#
loop_
_entity.id
_entity.type
_entity.pdbx_description
1 polymer ?
#
loop_
_entity_poly.entity_id
_entity_poly.type
_entity_poly.pdbx_seq_one_letter_code
_entity_poly.pdbx_strand_id
1 'polypeptide(L)' 'MSTLNQQRKVVEQLRLEAGIHRRPVSECIRDMIGFIEQYRDKDCLVNGFASKKDNPFQEKGGCQLL' A
#
# COMPACT_ATOMS: atom_id res chain seq x y z
N MET A 1 -5.07 -35.74 -12.50
CA MET A 1 -4.48 -35.80 -11.15
C MET A 1 -5.51 -36.42 -10.21
N SER A 2 -5.15 -37.39 -9.37
CA SER A 2 -6.10 -37.99 -8.43
C SER A 2 -6.49 -37.00 -7.33
N THR A 3 -7.76 -37.02 -6.92
CA THR A 3 -8.31 -36.16 -5.85
C THR A 3 -7.48 -36.24 -4.56
N LEU A 4 -6.97 -37.42 -4.23
CA LEU A 4 -6.08 -37.64 -3.09
C LEU A 4 -4.76 -36.85 -3.18
N ASN A 5 -4.12 -36.80 -4.35
CA ASN A 5 -2.88 -36.05 -4.53
C ASN A 5 -3.13 -34.54 -4.45
N GLN A 6 -4.29 -34.08 -4.89
CA GLN A 6 -4.68 -32.68 -4.75
C GLN A 6 -4.91 -32.32 -3.27
N GLN A 7 -5.63 -33.15 -2.51
CA GLN A 7 -5.86 -32.93 -1.08
C GLN A 7 -4.56 -32.92 -0.27
N ARG A 8 -3.60 -33.80 -0.59
CA ARG A 8 -2.27 -33.78 0.04
C ARG A 8 -1.57 -32.43 -0.17
N LYS A 9 -1.57 -31.90 -1.40
CA LYS A 9 -0.97 -30.58 -1.68
C LYS A 9 -1.63 -29.45 -0.89
N VAL A 10 -2.96 -29.49 -0.76
CA VAL A 10 -3.70 -28.50 0.04
C VAL A 10 -3.32 -28.58 1.52
N VAL A 11 -3.23 -29.79 2.08
CA VAL A 11 -2.83 -29.97 3.49
C VAL A 11 -1.41 -29.45 3.73
N GLU A 12 -0.46 -29.73 2.85
CA GLU A 12 0.90 -29.19 2.97
C GLU A 12 0.89 -27.65 2.91
N GLN A 13 0.12 -27.05 2.00
CA GLN A 13 -0.02 -25.59 1.93
C GLN A 13 -0.60 -24.99 3.22
N LEU A 14 -1.66 -25.60 3.76
CA LEU A 14 -2.28 -25.13 5.00
C LEU A 14 -1.35 -25.25 6.21
N ARG A 15 -0.49 -26.28 6.26
CA ARG A 15 0.52 -26.40 7.32
C ARG A 15 1.54 -25.27 7.26
N LEU A 16 1.98 -24.89 6.06
CA LEU A 16 2.88 -23.75 5.87
C LEU A 16 2.21 -22.44 6.34
N GLU A 17 0.96 -22.19 5.94
CA GLU A 17 0.21 -20.98 6.34
C GLU A 17 -0.11 -20.92 7.83
N ALA A 18 -0.36 -22.07 8.46
CA ALA A 18 -0.57 -22.17 9.90
C ALA A 18 0.72 -21.81 10.66
N GLY A 19 1.88 -22.20 10.13
CA GLY A 19 3.20 -21.94 10.73
C GLY A 19 3.68 -20.48 10.64
N ILE A 20 2.97 -19.60 9.93
CA ILE A 20 3.33 -18.18 9.83
C ILE A 20 3.17 -17.50 11.20
N HIS A 21 4.24 -16.88 11.68
CA HIS A 21 4.21 -16.07 12.89
C HIS A 21 3.37 -14.80 12.66
N ARG A 22 2.39 -14.57 13.54
CA ARG A 22 1.47 -13.41 13.46
C ARG A 22 1.79 -12.44 14.59
N ARG A 23 1.75 -11.14 14.29
CA ARG A 23 1.84 -10.06 15.27
C ARG A 23 0.44 -9.62 15.70
N PRO A 24 0.27 -9.09 16.93
CA PRO A 24 -0.99 -8.49 17.35
C PRO A 24 -1.41 -7.37 16.40
N VAL A 25 -2.70 -7.35 16.04
CA VAL A 25 -3.24 -6.32 15.14
C VAL A 25 -3.01 -4.92 15.70
N SER A 26 -3.13 -4.74 17.02
CA SER A 26 -2.88 -3.47 17.69
C SER A 26 -1.45 -2.94 17.48
N GLU A 27 -0.45 -3.82 17.41
CA GLU A 27 0.95 -3.46 17.15
C GLU A 27 1.14 -3.08 15.68
N CYS A 28 0.63 -3.89 14.75
CA CYS A 28 0.68 -3.61 13.32
C CYS A 28 0.03 -2.26 12.97
N ILE A 29 -1.12 -1.96 13.58
CA ILE A 29 -1.82 -0.69 13.36
C ILE A 29 -1.01 0.49 13.90
N ARG A 30 -0.34 0.34 15.04
CA ARG A 30 0.52 1.40 15.58
C ARG A 30 1.70 1.70 14.64
N ASP A 31 2.33 0.66 14.08
CA ASP A 31 3.39 0.84 13.10
C ASP A 31 2.89 1.55 11.84
N MET A 32 1.71 1.15 11.34
CA MET A 32 1.08 1.78 10.18
C MET A 32 0.78 3.26 10.43
N ILE A 33 0.22 3.60 11.59
CA ILE A 33 -0.05 4.99 11.98
C ILE A 33 1.26 5.77 12.03
N GLY A 34 2.28 5.24 12.70
CA GLY A 34 3.59 5.90 12.80
C GLY A 34 4.22 6.17 11.43
N PHE A 35 4.13 5.20 10.51
CA PHE A 35 4.58 5.39 9.13
C PHE A 35 3.77 6.49 8.43
N ILE A 36 2.44 6.44 8.51
CA ILE A 36 1.59 7.46 7.87
C ILE A 36 1.93 8.86 8.42
N GLU A 37 2.05 9.02 9.73
CA GLU A 37 2.38 10.30 10.36
C GLU A 37 3.76 10.81 9.94
N GLN A 38 4.76 9.94 9.88
CA GLN A 38 6.13 10.30 9.47
C GLN A 38 6.20 10.85 8.04
N TYR A 39 5.35 10.35 7.14
CA TYR A 39 5.37 10.73 5.72
C TYR A 39 4.23 11.68 5.33
N ARG A 40 3.29 11.95 6.25
CA ARG A 40 2.12 12.79 6.00
C ARG A 40 2.48 14.11 5.36
N ASP A 41 3.46 14.83 5.90
CA ASP A 41 3.85 16.17 5.42
C ASP A 41 4.41 16.16 3.99
N LYS A 42 4.91 15.02 3.53
CA LYS A 42 5.46 14.83 2.18
C LYS A 42 4.41 14.40 1.16
N ASP A 43 3.20 14.08 1.62
CA ASP A 43 2.10 13.69 0.74
C ASP A 43 1.45 14.94 0.14
N CYS A 44 1.72 15.18 -1.14
CA CYS A 44 1.17 16.31 -1.89
C CYS A 44 -0.33 16.20 -2.16
N LEU A 45 -0.93 15.02 -2.02
CA LEU A 45 -2.38 14.84 -2.14
C LEU A 45 -3.10 15.22 -0.84
N VAL A 46 -2.41 15.13 0.29
CA VAL A 46 -2.95 15.52 1.60
C VAL A 46 -2.71 17.00 1.89
N ASN A 47 -1.50 17.51 1.66
CA ASN A 47 -1.13 18.89 2.03
C ASN A 47 -1.05 19.85 0.84
N GLY A 48 -1.24 19.35 -0.39
CA GLY A 48 -0.98 20.11 -1.61
C GLY A 48 0.50 20.15 -1.97
N PHE A 49 0.80 20.63 -3.16
CA PHE A 49 2.18 20.88 -3.60
C PHE A 49 2.73 22.15 -2.93
N ALA A 50 3.99 22.11 -2.49
CA ALA A 50 4.65 23.25 -1.84
C ALA A 50 4.74 24.48 -2.77
N SER A 51 4.97 24.26 -4.06
CA SER A 51 4.85 25.26 -5.12
C SER A 51 3.94 24.76 -6.22
N LYS A 52 3.25 25.68 -6.90
CA LYS A 52 2.46 25.32 -8.10
C LYS A 52 3.34 24.64 -9.15
N LYS A 53 4.61 25.04 -9.27
CA LYS A 53 5.59 24.48 -10.22
C LYS A 53 5.95 23.03 -9.93
N ASP A 54 5.78 22.57 -8.69
CA ASP A 54 6.07 21.19 -8.29
C ASP A 54 4.92 20.25 -8.70
N ASN A 55 3.75 20.80 -9.05
CA ASN A 55 2.65 20.03 -9.62
C ASN A 55 2.89 19.83 -11.13
N PRO A 56 3.17 18.59 -11.59
CA PRO A 56 3.40 18.32 -13.01
C PRO A 56 2.17 18.60 -13.88
N PHE A 57 0.99 18.65 -13.27
CA PHE A 57 -0.30 18.92 -13.92
C PHE A 57 -0.76 20.37 -13.75
N GLN A 58 0.11 21.26 -13.28
CA GLN A 58 -0.23 22.68 -13.24
C GLN A 58 -0.55 23.17 -14.67
N GLU A 59 -1.74 23.72 -14.86
CA GLU A 59 -2.08 24.38 -16.12
C GLU A 59 -1.06 25.48 -16.42
N LYS A 60 -0.37 25.33 -17.56
CA LYS A 60 0.45 26.38 -18.13
C LYS A 60 -0.51 27.35 -18.80
N GLY A 61 -1.00 28.33 -18.06
CA GLY A 61 -1.90 29.35 -18.59
C GLY A 61 -1.37 29.93 -19.91
N GLY A 62 -2.21 29.90 -20.94
CA GLY A 62 -1.95 30.42 -22.26
C GLY A 62 -3.18 30.18 -23.13
N CYS A 63 -3.80 31.24 -23.64
CA CYS A 63 -4.85 31.11 -24.64
C CYS A 63 -4.20 30.48 -25.88
N GLN A 64 -4.49 29.21 -26.15
CA GLN A 64 -4.24 28.62 -27.46
C GLN A 64 -5.40 29.05 -28.35
N LEU A 65 -5.21 30.18 -29.04
CA LEU A 65 -6.02 30.50 -30.21
C LEU A 65 -5.75 29.40 -31.26
N LEU A 66 -6.79 28.62 -31.57
CA LEU A 66 -6.82 27.65 -32.66
C LEU A 66 -6.82 28.34 -34.02
#